data_AF-A0A7K2Q7K3-F1
#
_entry.id   AF-A0A7K2Q7K3-F1
#
_cell.length_a   1.000
_cell.length_b   1.000
_cell.length_c   1.000
_cell.angle_alpha   90.00
_cell.angle_beta   90.00
_cell.angle_gamma   90.00
#
_symmetry.space_group_name_H-M   'P 1'
#
loop_
_entity.id
_entity.type
_entity.pdbx_description
1 polymer ?
#
loop_
_entity_poly.entity_id
_entity_poly.type
_entity_poly.pdbx_seq_one_letter_code
_entity_poly.pdbx_strand_id
1 'polypeptide(L)'
;MRVYAPTTAVATAALLLATLTGAPPAAADGGPDSGPRVKVSHGDPYAECTIGAVSPDSVVYPGTEVEPYLSVDPRDTKRVVTVFQQDRWSDGGARGL
;
A
#
# COMPACT_ATOMS: atom_id res chain seq x y z
N MET A 1 22.54 34.54 -31.72
CA MET A 1 23.58 33.63 -31.17
C MET A 1 22.91 32.28 -30.89
N ARG A 2 23.10 31.29 -31.76
CA ARG A 2 22.53 29.94 -31.59
C ARG A 2 23.51 29.12 -30.75
N VAL A 3 23.13 28.79 -29.52
CA VAL A 3 23.91 27.93 -28.64
C VAL A 3 23.60 26.49 -29.02
N TYR A 4 24.57 25.78 -29.59
CA TYR A 4 24.44 24.35 -29.85
C TYR A 4 24.85 23.60 -28.58
N ALA A 5 23.94 22.83 -28.01
CA ALA A 5 24.28 21.93 -26.91
C ALA A 5 25.29 20.89 -27.40
N PRO A 6 26.36 20.59 -26.64
CA PRO A 6 27.30 19.55 -27.03
C PRO A 6 26.56 18.21 -27.10
N THR A 7 26.83 17.42 -28.14
CA THR A 7 26.18 16.13 -28.40
C THR A 7 26.21 15.17 -27.21
N THR A 8 27.22 15.30 -26.34
CA THR A 8 27.34 14.59 -25.08
C THR A 8 26.25 14.94 -24.07
N ALA A 9 25.86 16.22 -23.95
CA ALA A 9 24.79 16.64 -23.03
C ALA A 9 23.42 16.13 -23.48
N VAL A 10 23.18 16.08 -24.80
CA VAL A 10 21.94 15.53 -25.38
C VAL A 10 21.86 14.02 -25.16
N ALA A 11 22.97 13.30 -25.33
CA ALA A 11 23.03 11.85 -25.12
C ALA A 11 22.77 11.46 -23.66
N THR A 12 23.36 12.18 -22.70
CA THR A 12 23.16 11.89 -21.26
C THR A 12 21.72 12.17 -20.83
N ALA A 13 21.12 13.27 -21.31
CA ALA A 13 19.73 13.60 -21.01
C ALA A 13 18.75 12.56 -21.60
N ALA A 14 19.00 12.08 -22.82
CA ALA A 14 18.19 11.03 -23.45
C ALA A 14 18.28 9.70 -22.69
N LEU A 15 19.47 9.34 -22.19
CA LEU A 15 19.68 8.11 -21.42
C LEU A 15 18.97 8.17 -20.07
N LEU A 16 19.02 9.31 -19.38
CA LEU A 16 18.29 9.52 -18.11
C LEU A 16 16.77 9.49 -18.30
N LEU A 17 16.25 10.06 -19.39
CA LEU A 17 14.82 10.06 -19.70
C LEU A 17 14.31 8.63 -20.03
N ALA A 18 15.14 7.82 -20.70
CA ALA A 18 14.82 6.41 -20.96
C ALA A 18 14.76 5.58 -19.67
N THR A 19 15.64 5.85 -18.69
CA THR A 19 15.62 5.13 -17.40
C THR A 19 14.41 5.48 -16.52
N LEU A 20 13.85 6.69 -16.63
CA LEU A 20 12.69 7.13 -15.86
C LEU A 20 11.35 6.65 -16.42
N THR A 21 11.29 6.34 -17.72
CA THR A 21 10.04 5.96 -18.42
C THR A 21 9.96 4.48 -18.77
N GLY A 22 11.08 3.75 -18.69
CA GLY A 22 11.16 2.34 -19.08
C GLY A 22 10.97 1.32 -17.95
N ALA A 23 10.74 1.75 -16.71
CA ALA A 23 10.42 0.81 -15.64
C ALA A 23 9.04 0.18 -15.93
N PRO A 24 8.94 -1.13 -16.22
CA PRO A 24 7.63 -1.76 -16.31
C PRO A 24 6.92 -1.57 -14.96
N PRO A 25 5.58 -1.42 -14.93
CA PRO A 25 4.88 -1.54 -13.67
C PRO A 25 5.31 -2.85 -13.02
N ALA A 26 5.65 -2.82 -11.73
CA ALA A 26 5.85 -4.03 -10.97
C ALA A 26 4.52 -4.79 -11.00
N ALA A 27 4.37 -5.69 -11.97
CA ALA A 27 3.31 -6.67 -11.94
C ALA A 27 3.54 -7.44 -10.64
N ALA A 28 2.55 -7.42 -9.75
CA ALA A 28 2.49 -8.40 -8.68
C ALA A 28 2.35 -9.76 -9.37
N ASP A 29 3.48 -10.36 -9.69
CA ASP A 29 3.53 -11.66 -10.34
C ASP A 29 2.88 -12.62 -9.35
N GLY A 30 1.71 -13.13 -9.73
CA GLY A 30 1.08 -14.23 -9.01
C GLY A 30 2.01 -15.41 -9.22
N GLY A 31 2.98 -15.57 -8.31
CA GLY A 31 3.97 -16.62 -8.40
C GLY A 31 3.30 -17.98 -8.60
N PRO A 32 4.03 -19.00 -9.07
CA PRO A 32 3.47 -20.30 -9.42
C PRO A 32 2.63 -20.98 -8.31
N ASP A 33 2.72 -20.49 -7.07
CA ASP A 33 1.95 -20.92 -5.91
C ASP A 33 0.71 -20.07 -5.56
N SER A 34 0.35 -19.07 -6.36
CA SER A 34 -0.86 -18.27 -6.11
C SER A 34 -2.11 -19.06 -6.52
N GLY A 35 -2.65 -19.85 -5.59
CA GLY A 35 -3.96 -20.47 -5.73
C GLY A 35 -5.08 -19.43 -5.96
N PRO A 36 -6.34 -19.87 -6.07
CA PRO A 36 -7.48 -18.97 -6.23
C PRO A 36 -7.48 -17.87 -5.17
N ARG A 37 -7.58 -16.61 -5.60
CA ARG A 37 -7.69 -15.48 -4.67
C ARG A 37 -9.02 -15.57 -3.93
N VAL A 38 -8.94 -15.59 -2.61
CA VAL A 38 -10.12 -15.53 -1.73
C VAL A 38 -10.24 -14.14 -1.12
N LYS A 39 -11.47 -13.67 -0.93
CA LYS A 39 -11.70 -12.43 -0.19
C LYS A 39 -11.37 -12.69 1.28
N VAL A 40 -10.34 -12.00 1.78
CA VAL A 40 -9.91 -12.12 3.18
C VAL A 40 -10.57 -11.08 4.08
N SER A 41 -10.94 -9.92 3.54
CA SER A 41 -11.68 -8.90 4.28
C SER A 41 -13.14 -9.30 4.49
N HIS A 42 -13.61 -9.17 5.72
CA HIS A 42 -15.04 -9.19 6.02
C HIS A 42 -15.66 -7.82 5.68
N GLY A 43 -16.96 -7.65 5.86
CA GLY A 43 -17.52 -6.28 5.89
C GLY A 43 -16.91 -5.48 7.04
N ASP A 44 -17.39 -4.25 7.26
CA ASP A 44 -16.95 -3.44 8.39
C ASP A 44 -17.62 -3.94 9.70
N PRO A 45 -16.89 -4.60 10.62
CA PRO A 45 -17.46 -5.06 11.88
C PRO A 45 -17.69 -3.93 12.90
N TYR A 46 -17.17 -2.72 12.61
CA TYR A 46 -17.28 -1.52 13.43
C TYR A 46 -18.22 -0.47 12.82
N ALA A 47 -19.01 -0.83 11.80
CA ALA A 47 -19.92 0.10 11.12
C ALA A 47 -20.86 0.84 12.09
N GLU A 48 -21.31 0.18 13.16
CA GLU A 48 -22.21 0.73 14.19
C GLU A 48 -21.47 1.31 15.42
N CYS A 49 -20.14 1.30 15.40
CA CYS A 49 -19.33 1.84 16.49
C CYS A 49 -19.30 3.36 16.41
N THR A 50 -19.74 4.07 17.46
CA THR A 50 -19.80 5.54 17.48
C THR A 50 -18.77 6.18 18.39
N ILE A 51 -17.90 5.38 19.01
CA ILE A 51 -16.84 5.84 19.92
C ILE A 51 -15.51 6.01 19.18
N GLY A 52 -14.60 6.82 19.73
CA GLY A 52 -13.20 6.91 19.28
C GLY A 52 -12.77 8.26 18.71
N ALA A 53 -13.70 9.18 18.42
CA ALA A 53 -13.35 10.56 18.06
C ALA A 53 -12.62 11.25 19.23
N VAL A 54 -11.47 11.86 18.96
CA VAL A 54 -10.70 12.62 19.97
C VAL A 54 -10.99 14.11 19.92
N SER A 55 -11.63 14.59 18.84
CA SER A 55 -12.09 15.96 18.68
C SER A 55 -13.37 16.03 17.83
N PRO A 56 -14.09 17.16 17.79
CA PRO A 56 -15.24 17.34 16.91
C PRO A 56 -14.92 17.27 15.41
N ASP A 57 -13.66 17.51 15.03
CA ASP A 57 -13.20 17.52 13.65
C ASP A 57 -12.63 16.15 13.22
N SER A 58 -12.63 15.14 14.11
CA SER A 58 -12.17 13.79 13.80
C SER A 58 -13.05 13.15 12.71
N VAL A 59 -12.43 12.72 11.61
CA VAL A 59 -13.11 12.00 10.53
C VAL A 59 -12.72 10.53 10.59
N VAL A 60 -13.71 9.65 10.66
CA VAL A 60 -13.52 8.21 10.46
C VAL A 60 -13.65 7.85 8.98
N TYR A 61 -12.87 6.87 8.53
CA TYR A 61 -12.98 6.27 7.21
C TYR A 61 -13.49 4.83 7.34
N PRO A 62 -14.82 4.58 7.28
CA PRO A 62 -15.40 3.26 7.53
C PRO A 62 -15.00 2.21 6.49
N GLY A 63 -14.83 0.98 6.95
CA GLY A 63 -14.41 -0.18 6.14
C GLY A 63 -12.99 -0.07 5.57
N THR A 64 -12.16 0.85 6.09
CA THR A 64 -10.76 0.96 5.67
C THR A 64 -9.88 0.03 6.48
N GLU A 65 -9.03 -0.72 5.77
CA GLU A 65 -8.01 -1.59 6.36
C GLU A 65 -6.65 -0.96 6.09
N VAL A 66 -6.01 -0.43 7.14
CA VAL A 66 -4.71 0.26 7.01
C VAL A 66 -3.65 -0.40 7.89
N GLU A 67 -2.39 -0.14 7.62
CA GLU A 67 -1.26 -0.70 8.38
C GLU A 67 -1.32 -2.24 8.52
N PRO A 68 -1.34 -2.99 7.40
CA PRO A 68 -1.33 -4.43 7.46
C PRO A 68 0.02 -4.95 7.99
N TYR A 69 -0.05 -5.87 8.94
CA TYR A 69 1.09 -6.60 9.47
C TYR A 69 0.91 -8.10 9.27
N LEU A 70 2.01 -8.78 9.01
CA LEU A 70 2.06 -10.22 8.85
C LEU A 70 3.31 -10.75 9.54
N SER A 71 3.13 -11.88 10.24
CA SER A 71 4.23 -12.66 10.79
C SER A 71 4.07 -14.12 10.42
N VAL A 72 5.19 -14.78 10.12
CA VAL A 72 5.25 -16.21 9.78
C VAL A 72 6.06 -16.90 10.88
N ASP A 73 5.56 -18.02 11.39
CA ASP A 73 6.34 -18.79 12.35
C ASP A 73 7.59 -19.38 11.67
N PRO A 74 8.81 -19.06 12.16
CA PRO A 74 10.04 -19.57 11.56
C PRO A 74 10.20 -21.10 11.66
N ARG A 75 9.43 -21.78 12.50
CA ARG A 75 9.41 -23.24 12.65
C ARG A 75 8.38 -23.93 11.76
N ASP A 76 7.42 -23.18 11.20
CA ASP A 76 6.35 -23.69 10.36
C ASP A 76 5.81 -22.60 9.44
N THR A 77 6.21 -22.64 8.17
CA THR A 77 5.83 -21.64 7.17
C THR A 77 4.34 -21.60 6.85
N LYS A 78 3.57 -22.59 7.30
CA LYS A 78 2.10 -22.61 7.13
C LYS A 78 1.37 -21.88 8.26
N ARG A 79 2.07 -21.48 9.34
CA ARG A 79 1.50 -20.72 10.45
C ARG A 79 1.72 -19.24 10.22
N VAL A 80 0.66 -18.56 9.84
CA VAL A 80 0.69 -17.14 9.52
C VAL A 80 -0.30 -16.41 10.43
N VAL A 81 0.13 -15.29 11.00
CA VAL A 81 -0.72 -14.35 11.72
C VAL A 81 -0.73 -13.04 10.97
N THR A 82 -1.92 -12.48 10.73
CA THR A 82 -2.11 -11.20 10.06
C THR A 82 -3.02 -10.32 10.89
N VAL A 83 -2.75 -9.02 10.90
CA VAL A 83 -3.60 -7.99 11.53
C VAL A 83 -3.57 -6.72 10.67
N PHE A 84 -4.56 -5.85 10.84
CA PHE A 84 -4.63 -4.53 10.23
C PHE A 84 -5.38 -3.59 11.17
N GLN A 85 -5.31 -2.28 10.97
CA GLN A 85 -6.20 -1.35 11.65
C GLN A 85 -7.49 -1.17 10.84
N GLN A 86 -8.66 -1.34 11.48
CA GLN A 86 -10.00 -1.13 10.90
C GLN A 86 -10.59 0.23 11.28
N ASP A 87 -11.18 0.91 10.30
CA ASP A 87 -11.82 2.22 10.45
C ASP A 87 -10.86 3.28 10.98
N ARG A 88 -9.91 3.68 10.13
CA ARG A 88 -8.89 4.68 10.47
C ARG A 88 -9.54 6.03 10.79
N TRP A 89 -9.05 6.70 11.82
CA TRP A 89 -9.33 8.10 12.09
C TRP A 89 -8.30 9.03 11.44
N SER A 90 -8.74 10.21 10.98
CA SER A 90 -7.91 11.24 10.35
C SER A 90 -6.81 11.80 11.26
N ASP A 91 -7.02 11.71 12.57
CA ASP A 91 -6.15 12.21 13.63
C ASP A 91 -5.42 11.08 14.41
N GLY A 92 -5.49 9.85 13.89
CA GLY A 92 -4.73 8.71 14.38
C GLY A 92 -5.56 7.68 15.17
N GLY A 93 -5.04 6.46 15.24
CA GLY A 93 -5.78 5.32 15.78
C GLY A 93 -6.87 4.80 14.83
N ALA A 94 -7.58 3.77 15.27
CA ALA A 94 -8.61 3.08 14.50
C ALA A 94 -9.64 2.49 15.46
N ARG A 95 -10.81 2.08 14.97
CA ARG A 95 -11.83 1.46 15.84
C ARG A 95 -11.48 0.02 16.23
N GLY A 96 -10.62 -0.65 15.47
CA GLY A 96 -10.20 -2.02 15.77
C GLY A 96 -8.88 -2.46 15.14
N LEU A 97 -8.46 -3.67 15.52
CA LEU A 97 -7.31 -4.43 15.01
C LEU A 97 -7.75 -5.75 14.38
#